data_AF-A0A7X7L348-F1
#
_entry.id   AF-A0A7X7L348-F1
#
_cell.length_a   1.000
_cell.length_b   1.000
_cell.length_c   1.000
_cell.angle_alpha   90.00
_cell.angle_beta   90.00
_cell.angle_gamma   90.00
#
_symmetry.space_group_name_H-M   'P 1'
#
loop_
_entity.id
_entity.type
_entity.pdbx_description
1 polymer ?
#
loop_
_entity_poly.entity_id
_entity_poly.type
_entity_poly.pdbx_seq_one_letter_code
_entity_poly.pdbx_strand_id
1 'polypeptide(L)'
;MHSKLETRLTLIPYGYTRCYTVELEASAEKLQALADEILNNLLPASIFRGETLLNFSGTQARTNLLKDSPYSFQHRPEELFFMTGKVILPSEDEAPPDQSPPPPQRFQVSIRSQFKEFKGSKEIEHSTQITIDWGLPQTFPLREFVSLLKPDIEYLRFGFDLFRARFLSTLLGCYPVVSDSLLIEALPGRVAIQTISEGLKRQTDLPLQKDGWFEKTTEVLKRSLDFDLKHDYLLHVLPAKNRRL
;
A
#
# COMPACT_ATOMS: atom_id res chain seq x y z
N MET A 1 -7.38 -20.68 4.77
CA MET A 1 -7.53 -19.33 4.18
C MET A 1 -8.97 -18.90 4.31
N HIS A 2 -9.26 -18.01 5.26
CA HIS A 2 -10.60 -17.44 5.45
C HIS A 2 -10.57 -15.99 4.97
N SER A 3 -11.01 -15.74 3.73
CA SER A 3 -11.24 -14.39 3.24
C SER A 3 -12.58 -13.88 3.80
N LYS A 4 -12.52 -12.87 4.66
CA LYS A 4 -13.73 -12.11 5.02
C LYS A 4 -13.92 -11.02 4.00
N LEU A 5 -14.80 -11.26 3.03
CA LEU A 5 -15.08 -10.31 1.98
C LEU A 5 -16.22 -9.37 2.37
N GLU A 6 -15.96 -8.07 2.25
CA GLU A 6 -17.01 -7.06 2.22
C GLU A 6 -16.97 -6.30 0.89
N THR A 7 -18.06 -6.39 0.12
CA THR A 7 -18.25 -5.55 -1.08
C THR A 7 -19.41 -4.60 -0.83
N ARG A 8 -19.13 -3.29 -0.88
CA ARG A 8 -20.16 -2.25 -0.81
C ARG A 8 -20.23 -1.51 -2.13
N LEU A 9 -21.44 -1.41 -2.69
CA LEU A 9 -21.73 -0.63 -3.89
C LEU A 9 -22.63 0.53 -3.52
N THR A 10 -22.16 1.76 -3.74
CA THR A 10 -22.91 2.98 -3.46
C THR A 10 -23.13 3.75 -4.76
N LEU A 11 -24.38 4.05 -5.08
CA LEU A 11 -24.74 4.93 -6.20
C LEU A 11 -24.30 6.36 -5.90
N ILE A 12 -23.58 6.98 -6.84
CA ILE A 12 -23.20 8.40 -6.77
C ILE A 12 -23.59 9.10 -8.08
N PRO A 13 -23.69 10.44 -8.11
CA PRO A 13 -23.84 11.14 -9.37
C PRO A 13 -22.72 10.75 -10.33
N TYR A 14 -23.09 10.25 -11.52
CA TYR A 14 -22.20 9.82 -12.60
C TYR A 14 -21.44 8.49 -12.38
N GLY A 15 -21.92 7.59 -11.52
CA GLY A 15 -21.42 6.21 -11.46
C GLY A 15 -21.67 5.52 -10.12
N TYR A 16 -20.75 4.63 -9.76
CA TYR A 16 -20.80 3.89 -8.49
C TYR A 16 -19.46 3.97 -7.78
N THR A 17 -19.51 3.98 -6.45
CA THR A 17 -18.36 3.69 -5.60
C THR A 17 -18.38 2.21 -5.22
N ARG A 18 -17.22 1.57 -5.26
CA ARG A 18 -17.01 0.20 -4.82
C ARG A 18 -15.92 0.16 -3.79
N CYS A 19 -16.17 -0.51 -2.67
CA CYS A 19 -15.16 -0.91 -1.71
C CYS A 19 -15.09 -2.44 -1.69
N TYR A 20 -13.89 -2.97 -1.86
CA TYR A 20 -13.57 -4.39 -1.73
C TYR A 20 -12.53 -4.51 -0.61
N THR A 21 -12.80 -5.35 0.40
CA THR A 21 -11.87 -5.61 1.51
C THR A 21 -11.72 -7.11 1.70
N VAL A 22 -10.48 -7.58 1.84
CA VAL A 22 -10.14 -8.98 2.14
C VAL A 22 -9.13 -9.06 3.27
N GLU A 23 -9.27 -10.07 4.12
CA GLU A 23 -8.31 -10.42 5.16
C GLU A 23 -7.73 -11.81 4.88
N LEU A 24 -6.42 -11.96 5.08
CA LEU A 24 -5.64 -13.16 4.80
C LEU A 24 -4.76 -13.48 6.00
N GLU A 25 -4.42 -14.75 6.19
CA GLU A 25 -3.39 -15.17 7.14
C GLU A 25 -2.00 -15.02 6.51
N ALA A 26 -1.02 -14.55 7.29
CA ALA A 26 0.36 -14.43 6.81
C ALA A 26 1.38 -14.74 7.91
N SER A 27 2.31 -15.64 7.62
CA SER A 27 3.48 -15.91 8.48
C SER A 27 4.46 -14.73 8.46
N ALA A 28 5.40 -14.69 9.42
CA ALA A 28 6.45 -13.68 9.44
C ALA A 28 7.26 -13.63 8.13
N GLU A 29 7.54 -14.79 7.53
CA GLU A 29 8.21 -14.91 6.23
C GLU A 29 7.40 -14.26 5.10
N LYS A 30 6.08 -14.49 5.07
CA LYS A 30 5.17 -13.85 4.10
C LYS A 30 5.09 -12.34 4.30
N LEU A 31 5.16 -11.85 5.54
CA LEU A 31 5.24 -10.42 5.81
C LEU A 31 6.53 -9.79 5.29
N GLN A 32 7.67 -10.46 5.48
CA GLN A 32 8.94 -10.02 4.90
C GLN A 32 8.86 -10.01 3.37
N ALA A 33 8.39 -11.09 2.76
CA ALA A 33 8.21 -11.15 1.30
C ALA A 33 7.28 -10.03 0.78
N LEU A 34 6.18 -9.74 1.49
CA LEU A 34 5.26 -8.66 1.13
C LEU A 34 5.93 -7.29 1.24
N ALA A 35 6.67 -7.02 2.32
CA ALA A 35 7.38 -5.76 2.49
C ALA A 35 8.43 -5.55 1.39
N ASP A 36 9.19 -6.59 1.05
CA ASP A 36 10.18 -6.56 -0.02
C ASP A 36 9.52 -6.29 -1.39
N GLU A 37 8.46 -7.03 -1.72
CA GLU A 37 7.71 -6.85 -2.97
C GLU A 37 7.05 -5.47 -3.07
N ILE A 38 6.58 -4.89 -1.96
CA ILE A 38 6.06 -3.52 -1.95
C ILE A 38 7.17 -2.52 -2.27
N LEU A 39 8.32 -2.61 -1.59
CA LEU A 39 9.46 -1.70 -1.78
C LEU A 39 10.07 -1.81 -3.18
N ASN A 40 10.08 -3.02 -3.74
CA ASN A 40 10.74 -3.31 -5.01
C ASN A 40 9.81 -3.18 -6.22
N ASN A 41 8.53 -3.53 -6.10
CA ASN A 41 7.63 -3.68 -7.25
C ASN A 41 6.34 -2.84 -7.19
N LEU A 42 5.87 -2.41 -6.01
CA LEU A 42 4.71 -1.50 -5.92
C LEU A 42 5.10 -0.03 -5.79
N LEU A 43 6.09 0.32 -4.97
CA LEU A 43 6.51 1.71 -4.86
C LEU A 43 7.24 2.16 -6.13
N PRO A 44 6.80 3.24 -6.81
CA PRO A 44 7.49 3.78 -7.96
C PRO A 44 8.95 4.13 -7.65
N ALA A 45 9.87 3.74 -8.54
CA ALA A 45 11.29 4.00 -8.34
C ALA A 45 11.63 5.50 -8.19
N SER A 46 10.78 6.39 -8.72
CA SER A 46 10.86 7.84 -8.59
C SER A 46 10.82 8.32 -7.12
N ILE A 47 10.10 7.60 -6.25
CA ILE A 47 10.00 7.91 -4.82
C ILE A 47 11.38 7.91 -4.17
N PHE A 48 12.21 6.91 -4.47
CA PHE A 48 13.53 6.76 -3.86
C PHE A 48 14.56 7.74 -4.43
N ARG A 49 14.26 8.39 -5.56
CA ARG A 49 15.09 9.44 -6.16
C ARG A 49 14.67 10.86 -5.74
N GLY A 50 13.64 10.99 -4.89
CA GLY A 50 13.10 12.29 -4.48
C GLY A 50 12.39 13.04 -5.61
N GLU A 51 11.97 12.32 -6.66
CA GLU A 51 11.22 12.90 -7.78
C GLU A 51 9.78 13.20 -7.36
N THR A 52 9.06 13.98 -8.18
CA THR A 52 7.66 14.28 -7.93
C THR A 52 6.74 13.18 -8.44
N LEU A 53 5.59 13.03 -7.77
CA LEU A 53 4.54 12.10 -8.13
C LEU A 53 3.37 12.90 -8.71
N LEU A 54 2.93 12.53 -9.91
CA LEU A 54 1.82 13.19 -10.60
C LEU A 54 0.55 12.34 -10.46
N ASN A 55 -0.54 12.94 -10.00
CA ASN A 55 -1.84 12.30 -9.81
C ASN A 55 -1.80 11.06 -8.91
N PHE A 56 -0.86 11.03 -7.96
CA PHE A 56 -0.60 9.92 -7.05
C PHE A 56 -0.15 10.50 -5.71
N SER A 57 -0.78 10.06 -4.62
CA SER A 57 -0.40 10.44 -3.24
C SER A 57 -0.47 9.23 -2.31
N GLY A 58 0.11 9.34 -1.13
CA GLY A 58 -0.23 8.46 -0.01
C GLY A 58 -1.69 8.58 0.36
N THR A 59 -2.22 7.57 1.02
CA THR A 59 -3.65 7.55 1.32
C THR A 59 -4.04 8.66 2.30
N GLN A 60 -5.13 9.37 2.00
CA GLN A 60 -5.74 10.32 2.93
C GLN A 60 -6.74 9.64 3.87
N ALA A 61 -7.12 8.39 3.59
CA ALA A 61 -8.12 7.67 4.35
C ALA A 61 -7.63 7.42 5.78
N ARG A 62 -8.38 7.86 6.79
CA ARG A 62 -8.13 7.53 8.21
C ARG A 62 -8.59 6.11 8.56
N THR A 63 -8.76 5.25 7.56
CA THR A 63 -9.37 3.94 7.72
C THR A 63 -8.28 2.97 8.17
N ASN A 64 -8.38 2.48 9.40
CA ASN A 64 -7.59 1.34 9.85
C ASN A 64 -8.36 0.07 9.47
N LEU A 65 -7.75 -0.79 8.65
CA LEU A 65 -8.33 -2.09 8.29
C LEU A 65 -8.20 -3.04 9.50
N LEU A 66 -7.03 -3.03 10.14
CA LEU A 66 -6.72 -3.81 11.32
C LEU A 66 -6.95 -2.96 12.59
N LYS A 67 -8.21 -2.84 13.00
CA LYS A 67 -8.65 -1.94 14.10
C LYS A 67 -7.99 -2.19 15.45
N ASP A 68 -7.59 -3.42 15.71
CA ASP A 68 -6.92 -3.87 16.93
C ASP A 68 -5.38 -3.80 16.82
N SER A 69 -4.84 -3.23 15.72
CA SER A 69 -3.42 -2.93 15.62
C SER A 69 -2.98 -1.95 16.71
N PRO A 70 -1.89 -2.24 17.45
CA PRO A 70 -1.31 -1.30 18.39
C PRO A 70 -0.70 -0.09 17.69
N TYR A 71 -0.63 -0.07 16.35
CA TYR A 71 -0.11 1.05 15.55
C TYR A 71 -1.23 1.85 14.85
N SER A 72 -2.49 1.51 15.10
CA SER A 72 -3.67 2.16 14.50
C SER A 72 -3.74 3.68 14.76
N PHE A 73 -3.12 4.18 15.83
CA PHE A 73 -3.05 5.62 16.15
C PHE A 73 -1.93 6.37 15.43
N GLN A 74 -0.97 5.67 14.80
CA GLN A 74 0.17 6.29 14.12
C GLN A 74 -0.17 6.77 12.71
N HIS A 75 -1.44 6.73 12.31
CA HIS A 75 -1.86 7.12 10.98
C HIS A 75 -1.52 8.58 10.67
N ARG A 76 -0.54 8.79 9.78
CA ARG A 76 -0.23 10.12 9.25
C ARG A 76 -0.93 10.30 7.90
N PRO A 77 -1.59 11.44 7.65
CA PRO A 77 -2.14 11.74 6.34
C PRO A 77 -1.06 11.64 5.26
N GLU A 78 -1.46 11.23 4.05
CA GLU A 78 -0.57 11.14 2.89
C GLU A 78 0.61 10.17 3.07
N GLU A 79 0.45 9.17 3.92
CA GLU A 79 1.45 8.11 4.05
C GLU A 79 1.33 7.10 2.92
N LEU A 80 2.45 6.87 2.24
CA LEU A 80 2.59 5.88 1.18
C LEU A 80 3.00 4.52 1.72
N PHE A 81 3.92 4.53 2.67
CA PHE A 81 4.51 3.33 3.24
C PHE A 81 4.90 3.58 4.69
N PHE A 82 4.68 2.59 5.53
CA PHE A 82 5.17 2.55 6.90
C PHE A 82 5.52 1.13 7.27
N MET A 83 6.66 0.97 7.94
CA MET A 83 7.09 -0.32 8.45
C MET A 83 7.82 -0.11 9.77
N THR A 84 7.51 -0.93 10.76
CA THR A 84 8.23 -0.95 12.04
C THR A 84 8.41 -2.37 12.50
N GLY A 85 9.46 -2.57 13.29
CA GLY A 85 9.80 -3.88 13.80
C GLY A 85 11.14 -3.87 14.51
N LYS A 86 11.78 -5.03 14.51
CA LYS A 86 13.10 -5.25 15.10
C LYS A 86 14.05 -5.81 14.07
N VAL A 87 15.32 -5.46 14.20
CA VAL A 87 16.41 -5.97 13.38
C VAL A 87 17.58 -6.33 14.28
N ILE A 88 18.24 -7.44 13.98
CA ILE A 88 19.53 -7.78 14.59
C ILE A 88 20.59 -7.33 13.60
N LEU A 89 21.36 -6.31 13.96
CA LEU A 89 22.44 -5.84 13.12
C LEU A 89 23.62 -6.81 13.21
N PRO A 90 24.28 -7.14 12.10
CA PRO A 90 25.54 -7.86 12.15
C PRO A 90 26.56 -7.02 12.92
N SER A 91 27.19 -7.61 13.92
CA SER A 91 28.29 -6.95 14.65
C SER A 91 29.49 -6.86 13.71
N GLU A 92 30.14 -5.69 13.63
CA GLU A 92 31.32 -5.49 12.75
C GLU A 92 32.53 -6.32 13.22
N ASP A 93 32.55 -6.69 14.50
CA ASP A 93 33.51 -7.63 15.07
C ASP A 93 32.88 -9.02 15.14
N GLU A 94 33.59 -10.04 14.65
CA GLU A 94 33.32 -11.45 14.99
C GLU A 94 33.36 -11.56 16.52
N ALA A 95 32.18 -11.42 17.14
CA ALA A 95 32.06 -11.54 18.57
C ALA A 95 32.58 -12.94 18.96
N PRO A 96 33.47 -13.04 19.97
CA PRO A 96 33.92 -14.33 20.47
C PRO A 96 32.74 -15.28 20.68
N PRO A 97 32.89 -16.60 20.47
CA PRO A 97 31.77 -17.56 20.52
C PRO A 97 31.00 -17.58 21.85
N ASP A 98 31.51 -16.94 22.90
CA ASP A 98 30.89 -16.79 24.22
C ASP A 98 30.09 -15.48 24.43
N GLN A 99 30.04 -14.58 23.44
CA GLN A 99 29.24 -13.36 23.56
C GLN A 99 27.80 -13.57 23.11
N SER A 100 26.86 -13.06 23.91
CA SER A 100 25.45 -13.05 23.56
C SER A 100 25.23 -12.21 22.29
N PRO A 101 24.36 -12.65 21.37
CA PRO A 101 24.07 -11.88 20.16
C PRO A 101 23.61 -10.45 20.52
N PRO A 102 23.92 -9.45 19.68
CA PRO A 102 23.54 -8.07 19.95
C PRO A 102 22.01 -7.97 20.13
N PRO A 103 21.54 -7.13 21.08
CA PRO A 103 20.12 -7.01 21.33
C PRO A 103 19.41 -6.50 20.06
N PRO A 104 18.19 -6.99 19.76
CA PRO A 104 17.41 -6.51 18.63
C PRO A 104 17.16 -5.00 18.74
N GLN A 105 17.47 -4.26 17.69
CA GLN A 105 17.21 -2.83 17.60
C GLN A 105 15.86 -2.58 16.95
N ARG A 106 15.10 -1.61 17.50
CA ARG A 106 13.84 -1.18 16.89
C ARG A 106 14.12 -0.25 15.72
N PHE A 107 13.31 -0.37 14.69
CA PHE A 107 13.36 0.53 13.54
C PHE A 107 11.96 1.01 13.16
N GLN A 108 11.93 2.15 12.47
CA GLN A 108 10.73 2.65 11.81
C GLN A 108 11.09 3.31 10.49
N VAL A 109 10.42 2.90 9.43
CA VAL A 109 10.49 3.50 8.09
C VAL A 109 9.14 4.15 7.80
N SER A 110 9.14 5.38 7.30
CA SER A 110 7.94 6.05 6.80
C SER A 110 8.25 6.78 5.51
N ILE A 111 7.44 6.54 4.48
CA ILE A 111 7.45 7.29 3.23
C ILE A 111 6.12 8.02 3.13
N ARG A 112 6.17 9.33 2.90
CA ARG A 112 4.98 10.15 2.73
C ARG A 112 5.04 10.93 1.43
N SER A 113 3.88 11.17 0.85
CA SER A 113 3.73 12.24 -0.11
C SER A 113 3.44 13.56 0.62
N GLN A 114 3.74 14.67 -0.03
CA GLN A 114 3.31 16.01 0.36
C GLN A 114 2.83 16.73 -0.88
N PHE A 115 1.61 17.24 -0.84
CA PHE A 115 1.08 18.11 -1.89
C PHE A 115 2.04 19.29 -2.18
N LYS A 116 2.35 19.51 -3.46
CA LYS A 116 3.13 20.65 -3.93
C LYS A 116 2.26 21.70 -4.57
N GLU A 117 1.62 21.35 -5.68
CA GLU A 117 0.80 22.27 -6.45
C GLU A 117 -0.18 21.56 -7.38
N PHE A 118 -1.16 22.32 -7.88
CA PHE A 118 -1.94 21.94 -9.03
C PHE A 118 -1.17 22.24 -10.31
N LYS A 119 -0.97 21.24 -11.16
CA LYS A 119 -0.43 21.43 -12.52
C LYS A 119 -1.60 21.70 -13.47
N GLY A 120 -1.91 22.98 -13.65
CA GLY A 120 -3.12 23.40 -14.36
C GLY A 120 -4.39 22.98 -13.61
N SER A 121 -5.47 22.68 -14.34
CA SER A 121 -6.78 22.34 -13.75
C SER A 121 -7.06 20.84 -13.61
N LYS A 122 -6.13 19.98 -14.04
CA LYS A 122 -6.39 18.55 -14.21
C LYS A 122 -5.51 17.66 -13.37
N GLU A 123 -4.37 18.17 -12.92
CA GLU A 123 -3.32 17.34 -12.35
C GLU A 123 -2.82 17.91 -11.03
N ILE A 124 -2.34 17.02 -10.17
CA ILE A 124 -1.72 17.39 -8.89
C ILE A 124 -0.35 16.76 -8.76
N GLU A 125 0.58 17.57 -8.28
CA GLU A 125 1.95 17.16 -8.04
C GLU A 125 2.20 17.01 -6.54
N HIS A 126 2.88 15.93 -6.15
CA HIS A 126 3.35 15.71 -4.80
C HIS A 126 4.87 15.51 -4.79
N SER A 127 5.55 15.94 -3.72
CA SER A 127 6.89 15.45 -3.37
C SER A 127 6.82 14.24 -2.47
N THR A 128 7.92 13.51 -2.38
CA THR A 128 8.09 12.43 -1.41
C THR A 128 9.06 12.80 -0.30
N GLN A 129 8.75 12.37 0.92
CA GLN A 129 9.65 12.46 2.07
C GLN A 129 9.84 11.07 2.66
N ILE A 130 11.10 10.65 2.78
CA ILE A 130 11.48 9.40 3.43
C ILE A 130 12.03 9.75 4.81
N THR A 131 11.51 9.10 5.84
CA THR A 131 12.01 9.18 7.20
C THR A 131 12.36 7.79 7.66
N ILE A 132 13.61 7.61 8.06
CA ILE A 132 14.08 6.36 8.66
C ILE A 132 14.56 6.69 10.06
N ASP A 133 13.86 6.15 11.05
CA ASP A 133 14.15 6.32 12.46
C ASP A 133 14.74 5.01 12.98
N TRP A 134 16.07 4.99 13.04
CA TRP A 134 16.91 3.90 13.57
C TRP A 134 18.37 4.36 13.60
N GLY A 135 19.24 3.56 14.24
CA GLY A 135 20.69 3.81 14.33
C GLY A 135 21.48 3.60 13.02
N LEU A 136 20.82 3.45 11.88
CA LEU A 136 21.47 3.24 10.58
C LEU A 136 21.46 4.52 9.73
N PRO A 137 22.40 4.67 8.78
CA PRO A 137 22.56 5.90 8.01
C PRO A 137 21.31 6.28 7.21
N GLN A 138 21.05 7.58 7.05
CA GLN A 138 20.00 8.07 6.15
C GLN A 138 20.21 7.66 4.68
N THR A 139 21.42 7.26 4.32
CA THR A 139 21.80 6.78 2.98
C THR A 139 21.55 5.29 2.75
N PHE A 140 21.02 4.57 3.74
CA PHE A 140 20.79 3.13 3.63
C PHE A 140 19.83 2.81 2.45
N PRO A 141 20.15 1.81 1.59
CA PRO A 141 19.33 1.48 0.43
C PRO A 141 18.01 0.82 0.85
N LEU A 142 16.96 1.62 1.01
CA LEU A 142 15.68 1.15 1.55
C LEU A 142 15.06 -0.01 0.75
N ARG A 143 15.30 -0.08 -0.57
CA ARG A 143 14.82 -1.18 -1.43
C ARG A 143 15.45 -2.53 -1.09
N GLU A 144 16.64 -2.52 -0.51
CA GLU A 144 17.40 -3.71 -0.14
C GLU A 144 17.25 -4.03 1.36
N PHE A 145 16.49 -3.23 2.11
CA PHE A 145 16.33 -3.36 3.55
C PHE A 145 15.89 -4.74 3.99
N VAL A 146 14.84 -5.27 3.37
CA VAL A 146 14.24 -6.53 3.81
C VAL A 146 15.14 -7.70 3.45
N SER A 147 15.70 -7.71 2.23
CA SER A 147 16.59 -8.77 1.77
C SER A 147 17.93 -8.81 2.50
N LEU A 148 18.50 -7.65 2.85
CA LEU A 148 19.77 -7.56 3.58
C LEU A 148 19.64 -7.87 5.07
N LEU A 149 18.61 -7.36 5.73
CA LEU A 149 18.54 -7.37 7.19
C LEU A 149 17.52 -8.35 7.76
N LYS A 150 16.62 -8.89 6.94
CA LYS A 150 15.56 -9.86 7.34
C LYS A 150 14.86 -9.47 8.64
N PRO A 151 14.28 -8.25 8.69
CA PRO A 151 13.66 -7.70 9.89
C PRO A 151 12.52 -8.57 10.42
N ASP A 152 12.37 -8.60 11.75
CA ASP A 152 11.13 -9.04 12.39
C ASP A 152 10.11 -7.90 12.31
N ILE A 153 9.22 -7.96 11.32
CA ILE A 153 8.25 -6.91 11.02
C ILE A 153 7.07 -7.02 11.99
N GLU A 154 6.92 -6.02 12.85
CA GLU A 154 5.82 -5.94 13.81
C GLU A 154 4.57 -5.31 13.18
N TYR A 155 4.74 -4.39 12.23
CA TYR A 155 3.64 -3.78 11.48
C TYR A 155 4.12 -3.20 10.15
N LEU A 156 3.28 -3.36 9.13
CA LEU A 156 3.49 -2.85 7.79
C LEU A 156 2.20 -2.21 7.30
N ARG A 157 2.31 -1.05 6.67
CA ARG A 157 1.23 -0.38 5.97
C ARG A 157 1.73 0.17 4.65
N PHE A 158 0.92 0.00 3.62
CA PHE A 158 1.14 0.59 2.31
C PHE A 158 -0.19 1.07 1.77
N GLY A 159 -0.25 2.30 1.28
CA GLY A 159 -1.48 2.78 0.67
C GLY A 159 -1.30 4.02 -0.16
N PHE A 160 -2.10 4.14 -1.21
CA PHE A 160 -2.04 5.28 -2.11
C PHE A 160 -3.41 5.62 -2.67
N ASP A 161 -3.55 6.87 -3.07
CA ASP A 161 -4.70 7.41 -3.79
C ASP A 161 -4.27 7.84 -5.20
N LEU A 162 -5.05 7.43 -6.20
CA LEU A 162 -4.92 7.86 -7.59
C LEU A 162 -5.91 8.96 -7.90
N PHE A 163 -5.46 9.96 -8.65
CA PHE A 163 -6.29 11.09 -9.02
C PHE A 163 -6.63 11.08 -10.50
N ARG A 164 -7.83 11.57 -10.80
CA ARG A 164 -8.28 11.90 -12.15
C ARG A 164 -8.89 13.29 -12.19
N ALA A 165 -8.79 13.93 -13.34
CA ALA A 165 -9.55 15.14 -13.60
C ALA A 165 -11.05 14.81 -13.72
N ARG A 166 -11.87 15.53 -12.96
CA ARG A 166 -13.32 15.54 -13.10
C ARG A 166 -13.77 16.88 -13.64
N PHE A 167 -14.55 16.83 -14.72
CA PHE A 167 -15.19 18.02 -15.28
C PHE A 167 -16.46 18.34 -14.49
N LEU A 168 -16.60 19.60 -14.06
CA LEU A 168 -17.80 20.11 -13.40
C LEU A 168 -18.76 20.72 -14.43
N SER A 169 -18.31 21.77 -15.11
CA SER A 169 -19.06 22.51 -16.12
C SER A 169 -18.12 23.36 -16.96
N THR A 170 -18.62 23.92 -18.06
CA THR A 170 -17.83 24.84 -18.91
C THR A 170 -17.41 26.11 -18.16
N LEU A 171 -18.17 26.53 -17.14
CA LEU A 171 -17.87 27.71 -16.32
C LEU A 171 -16.88 27.42 -15.18
N LEU A 172 -16.94 26.23 -14.56
CA LEU A 172 -16.13 25.86 -13.40
C LEU A 172 -14.88 25.04 -13.76
N GLY A 173 -14.81 24.52 -14.98
CA GLY A 173 -13.66 23.78 -15.48
C GLY A 173 -13.53 22.36 -14.92
N CYS A 174 -12.29 21.93 -14.73
CA CYS A 174 -11.92 20.62 -14.17
C CYS A 174 -11.29 20.79 -12.80
N TYR A 175 -11.37 19.72 -12.00
CA TYR A 175 -10.64 19.61 -10.74
C TYR A 175 -10.23 18.16 -10.49
N PRO A 176 -9.11 17.91 -9.80
CA PRO A 176 -8.65 16.57 -9.48
C PRO A 176 -9.50 15.97 -8.35
N VAL A 177 -9.86 14.70 -8.50
CA VAL A 177 -10.56 13.91 -7.49
C VAL A 177 -9.88 12.55 -7.35
N VAL A 178 -9.91 11.98 -6.15
CA VAL A 178 -9.53 10.58 -5.94
C VAL A 178 -10.46 9.71 -6.78
N SER A 179 -9.88 8.85 -7.61
CA SER A 179 -10.61 7.86 -8.40
C SER A 179 -10.51 6.48 -7.80
N ASP A 180 -9.34 6.13 -7.28
CA ASP A 180 -9.04 4.81 -6.76
C ASP A 180 -8.09 4.93 -5.57
N SER A 181 -8.24 4.02 -4.61
CA SER A 181 -7.36 3.90 -3.46
C SER A 181 -7.00 2.43 -3.26
N LEU A 182 -5.76 2.18 -2.86
CA LEU A 182 -5.29 0.91 -2.33
C LEU A 182 -4.81 1.11 -0.89
N LEU A 183 -5.16 0.19 -0.01
CA LEU A 183 -4.61 0.12 1.33
C LEU A 183 -4.30 -1.34 1.67
N ILE A 184 -3.09 -1.58 2.17
CA ILE A 184 -2.61 -2.85 2.69
C ILE A 184 -2.13 -2.58 4.11
N GLU A 185 -2.66 -3.30 5.09
CA GLU A 185 -2.17 -3.32 6.46
C GLU A 185 -1.82 -4.75 6.84
N ALA A 186 -0.68 -4.94 7.50
CA ALA A 186 -0.19 -6.25 7.87
C ALA A 186 0.41 -6.25 9.27
N LEU A 187 0.11 -7.32 9.99
CA LEU A 187 0.63 -7.65 11.31
C LEU A 187 1.03 -9.14 11.29
N PRO A 188 1.90 -9.60 12.20
CA PRO A 188 2.18 -11.02 12.33
C PRO A 188 0.88 -11.83 12.41
N GLY A 189 0.72 -12.81 11.51
CA GLY A 189 -0.46 -13.65 11.43
C GLY A 189 -1.56 -13.16 10.49
N ARG A 190 -1.57 -11.88 10.04
CA ARG A 190 -2.67 -11.33 9.24
C ARG A 190 -2.30 -10.18 8.29
N VAL A 191 -2.98 -10.14 7.15
CA VAL A 191 -2.91 -9.04 6.18
C VAL A 191 -4.33 -8.65 5.79
N ALA A 192 -4.64 -7.38 5.82
CA ALA A 192 -5.88 -6.81 5.30
C ALA A 192 -5.57 -5.95 4.08
N ILE A 193 -6.39 -6.10 3.04
CA ILE A 193 -6.23 -5.41 1.76
C ILE A 193 -7.57 -4.78 1.41
N GLN A 194 -7.56 -3.50 1.07
CA GLN A 194 -8.73 -2.76 0.64
C GLN A 194 -8.45 -2.02 -0.66
N THR A 195 -9.38 -2.12 -1.61
CA THR A 195 -9.43 -1.25 -2.78
C THR A 195 -10.73 -0.48 -2.78
N ILE A 196 -10.66 0.84 -2.98
CA ILE A 196 -11.81 1.69 -3.18
C ILE A 196 -11.72 2.27 -4.58
N SER A 197 -12.83 2.29 -5.32
CA SER A 197 -12.91 2.92 -6.64
C SER A 197 -14.19 3.73 -6.77
N GLU A 198 -14.09 4.93 -7.34
CA GLU A 198 -15.20 5.85 -7.52
C GLU A 198 -15.52 6.12 -8.99
N GLY A 199 -16.81 6.31 -9.28
CA GLY A 199 -17.31 6.62 -10.62
C GLY A 199 -17.00 5.52 -11.63
N LEU A 200 -17.10 4.26 -11.20
CA LEU A 200 -17.12 3.11 -12.10
C LEU A 200 -18.38 3.18 -12.97
N LYS A 201 -18.25 2.85 -14.25
CA LYS A 201 -19.36 2.90 -15.21
C LYS A 201 -20.08 1.56 -15.29
N ARG A 202 -19.37 0.46 -15.13
CA ARG A 202 -19.90 -0.91 -15.16
C ARG A 202 -19.53 -1.65 -13.89
N GLN A 203 -20.36 -2.60 -13.50
CA GLN A 203 -20.06 -3.47 -12.36
C GLN A 203 -18.87 -4.39 -12.62
N THR A 204 -18.49 -4.64 -13.87
CA THR A 204 -17.34 -5.49 -14.22
C THR A 204 -16.02 -4.74 -14.27
N ASP A 205 -16.03 -3.42 -14.11
CA ASP A 205 -14.80 -2.62 -14.12
C ASP A 205 -13.94 -3.02 -12.90
N LEU A 206 -12.66 -3.27 -13.13
CA LEU A 206 -11.70 -3.57 -12.07
C LEU A 206 -11.27 -2.25 -11.39
N PRO A 207 -10.94 -2.26 -10.09
CA PRO A 207 -10.39 -1.10 -9.43
C PRO A 207 -8.96 -0.87 -9.93
N LEU A 208 -8.38 0.32 -9.74
CA LEU A 208 -6.95 0.55 -9.98
C LEU A 208 -6.46 0.19 -11.41
N GLN A 209 -7.35 0.23 -12.42
CA GLN A 209 -6.98 -0.13 -13.80
C GLN A 209 -6.02 0.86 -14.45
N LYS A 210 -6.10 2.13 -14.05
CA LYS A 210 -5.23 3.18 -14.56
C LYS A 210 -3.77 2.79 -14.27
N ASP A 211 -2.91 2.89 -15.26
CA ASP A 211 -1.47 2.60 -15.17
C ASP A 211 -1.10 1.16 -14.72
N GLY A 212 -2.06 0.22 -14.82
CA GLY A 212 -1.89 -1.21 -14.54
C GLY A 212 -1.68 -1.54 -13.06
N TRP A 213 -2.15 -0.69 -12.15
CA TRP A 213 -1.96 -0.88 -10.70
C TRP A 213 -2.62 -2.14 -10.16
N PHE A 214 -3.79 -2.51 -10.68
CA PHE A 214 -4.49 -3.72 -10.26
C PHE A 214 -3.70 -5.00 -10.59
N GLU A 215 -3.18 -5.10 -11.81
CA GLU A 215 -2.34 -6.20 -12.26
C GLU A 215 -1.04 -6.27 -11.45
N LYS A 216 -0.35 -5.14 -11.25
CA LYS A 216 0.87 -5.08 -10.43
C LYS A 216 0.61 -5.54 -8.99
N THR A 217 -0.47 -5.05 -8.38
CA THR A 217 -0.88 -5.44 -7.03
C THR A 217 -1.19 -6.93 -6.97
N THR A 218 -1.91 -7.46 -7.97
CA THR A 218 -2.21 -8.90 -8.05
C THR A 218 -0.93 -9.74 -8.11
N GLU A 219 0.04 -9.37 -8.95
CA GLU A 219 1.30 -10.12 -9.07
C GLU A 219 2.13 -10.08 -7.78
N VAL A 220 2.18 -8.93 -7.11
CA VAL A 220 2.87 -8.79 -5.81
C VAL A 220 2.22 -9.66 -4.74
N LEU A 221 0.88 -9.67 -4.65
CA LEU A 221 0.15 -10.50 -3.69
C LEU A 221 0.28 -12.00 -3.99
N LYS A 222 0.35 -12.38 -5.27
CA LYS A 222 0.62 -13.76 -5.67
C LYS A 222 1.99 -14.23 -5.19
N ARG A 223 3.03 -13.43 -5.42
CA ARG A 223 4.42 -13.81 -5.06
C ARG A 223 4.67 -13.80 -3.56
N SER A 224 4.06 -12.87 -2.83
CA SER A 224 4.32 -12.70 -1.40
C SER A 224 3.36 -13.49 -0.50
N LEU A 225 2.09 -13.63 -0.89
CA LEU A 225 1.05 -14.21 -0.05
C LEU A 225 0.39 -15.47 -0.63
N ASP A 226 0.74 -15.88 -1.85
CA ASP A 226 0.03 -16.91 -2.64
C ASP A 226 -1.44 -16.54 -2.91
N PHE A 227 -1.74 -15.25 -3.06
CA PHE A 227 -3.10 -14.75 -3.23
C PHE A 227 -3.35 -14.09 -4.60
N ASP A 228 -4.28 -14.64 -5.38
CA ASP A 228 -4.75 -14.05 -6.64
C ASP A 228 -5.90 -13.08 -6.40
N LEU A 229 -5.56 -11.80 -6.18
CA LEU A 229 -6.53 -10.72 -5.98
C LEU A 229 -7.55 -10.61 -7.12
N LYS A 230 -7.11 -10.77 -8.37
CA LYS A 230 -7.98 -10.63 -9.54
C LYS A 230 -9.00 -11.76 -9.60
N HIS A 231 -8.56 -12.99 -9.38
CA HIS A 231 -9.45 -14.15 -9.35
C HIS A 231 -10.49 -14.01 -8.25
N ASP A 232 -10.05 -13.70 -7.02
CA ASP A 232 -10.95 -13.52 -5.86
C ASP A 232 -11.97 -12.39 -6.12
N TYR A 233 -11.48 -11.23 -6.57
CA TYR A 233 -12.32 -10.10 -6.92
C TYR A 233 -13.41 -10.46 -7.94
N LEU A 234 -13.04 -11.14 -9.04
CA LEU A 234 -13.99 -11.52 -10.08
C LEU A 234 -15.01 -12.56 -9.61
N LEU A 235 -14.59 -13.54 -8.81
CA LEU A 235 -15.51 -14.53 -8.24
C LEU A 235 -16.63 -13.86 -7.45
N HIS A 236 -16.30 -12.81 -6.71
CA HIS A 236 -17.25 -12.16 -5.80
C HIS A 236 -18.02 -11.00 -6.41
N VAL A 237 -17.46 -10.32 -7.41
CA VAL A 237 -18.10 -9.20 -8.10
C VAL A 237 -19.00 -9.66 -9.25
N LEU A 238 -18.70 -10.80 -9.90
CA LEU A 238 -19.54 -11.32 -10.97
C LEU A 238 -20.77 -12.07 -10.42
N PRO A 239 -21.99 -11.80 -10.94
CA PRO A 239 -23.18 -12.57 -10.61
C PRO A 239 -22.94 -14.06 -10.84
N ALA A 240 -23.49 -14.92 -9.98
CA ALA A 240 -23.30 -16.38 -10.04
C ALA A 240 -23.59 -17.00 -11.43
N LYS A 241 -24.46 -16.37 -12.25
CA LYS A 241 -24.79 -16.80 -13.62
C LYS A 241 -23.64 -16.63 -14.64
N ASN A 242 -22.61 -15.85 -14.32
CA ASN A 242 -21.47 -15.57 -15.21
C ASN A 242 -20.16 -16.24 -14.75
N ARG A 243 -20.20 -17.15 -13.76
CA ARG A 243 -19.02 -17.82 -13.18
C ARG A 243 -18.52 -19.05 -13.96
N ARG A 244 -18.85 -19.17 -15.25
CA ARG A 244 -18.28 -20.22 -16.11
C ARG A 244 -17.03 -19.67 -16.79
N LEU A 245 -15.91 -19.73 -16.09
CA LEU A 245 -14.56 -19.71 -16.66
C LEU A 245 -13.79 -20.89 -16.10
#